data_AF-A0A2D7Y6F8-F1
#
_entry.id   AF-A0A2D7Y6F8-F1
#
_cell.length_a   1.000
_cell.length_b   1.000
_cell.length_c   1.000
_cell.angle_alpha   90.00
_cell.angle_beta   90.00
_cell.angle_gamma   90.00
#
_symmetry.space_group_name_H-M   'P 1'
#
loop_
_entity.id
_entity.type
_entity.pdbx_description
1 polymer ?
#
loop_
_entity_poly.entity_id
_entity_poly.type
_entity_poly.pdbx_seq_one_letter_code
_entity_poly.pdbx_strand_id
1 'polypeptide(L)'
;MLSHADNRIETPRLLALEADARSQGRGFWADPALSVRDTHPDGLAQHVGSVQLVEGRVLEATRLRSGRVYLNFGADYRTDFTVMIEAADEPAFQAAGLDPVALETRRIRVRGWLEDQNGPMIRIDHPERIEILAD
;
A
#
# COMPACT_ATOMS: atom_id res chain seq x y z
N MET A 1 -8.54 -5.02 6.29
CA MET A 1 -9.11 -3.80 6.93
C MET A 1 -7.97 -2.84 7.27
N LEU A 2 -8.23 -1.57 7.62
CA LEU A 2 -7.15 -0.64 7.99
C LEU A 2 -6.72 -0.83 9.45
N SER A 3 -5.41 -0.93 9.67
CA SER A 3 -4.76 -0.82 10.99
C SER A 3 -4.42 0.63 11.32
N HIS A 4 -4.19 0.94 12.59
CA HIS A 4 -3.79 2.27 13.05
C HIS A 4 -2.36 2.25 13.61
N ALA A 5 -1.59 3.32 13.41
CA ALA A 5 -0.18 3.37 13.79
C ALA A 5 0.07 3.20 15.31
N ASP A 6 -0.91 3.56 16.14
CA ASP A 6 -0.88 3.47 17.61
C ASP A 6 -1.28 2.09 18.16
N ASN A 7 -1.80 1.18 17.32
CA ASN A 7 -2.25 -0.15 17.75
C ASN A 7 -1.89 -1.22 16.70
N ARG A 8 -0.65 -1.75 16.79
CA ARG A 8 -0.08 -2.64 15.77
C ARG A 8 0.22 -4.07 16.23
N ILE A 9 0.15 -4.35 17.55
CA ILE A 9 0.66 -5.61 18.14
C ILE A 9 -0.02 -6.85 17.52
N GLU A 10 -1.34 -6.81 17.35
CA GLU A 10 -2.11 -7.94 16.79
C GLU A 10 -2.23 -7.89 15.26
N THR A 11 -1.78 -6.82 14.61
CA THR A 11 -1.98 -6.61 13.17
C THR A 11 -1.37 -7.73 12.33
N PRO A 12 -0.16 -8.24 12.57
CA PRO A 12 0.38 -9.35 11.79
C PRO A 12 -0.50 -10.62 11.85
N ARG A 13 -1.05 -10.93 13.03
CA ARG A 13 -1.97 -12.07 13.21
C ARG A 13 -3.27 -11.85 12.45
N LEU A 14 -3.83 -10.65 12.52
CA LEU A 14 -5.05 -10.30 11.77
C LEU A 14 -4.82 -10.37 10.26
N LEU A 15 -3.69 -9.88 9.76
CA LEU A 15 -3.36 -9.94 8.32
C LEU A 15 -3.29 -11.38 7.80
N ALA A 16 -2.75 -12.33 8.57
CA ALA A 16 -2.75 -13.74 8.19
C ALA A 16 -4.17 -14.32 8.08
N LEU A 17 -5.05 -14.00 9.02
CA LEU A 17 -6.46 -14.41 8.98
C LEU A 17 -7.23 -13.75 7.82
N GLU A 18 -6.95 -12.47 7.56
CA GLU A 18 -7.50 -11.74 6.41
C GLU A 18 -7.06 -12.35 5.10
N ALA A 19 -5.80 -12.78 4.97
CA ALA A 19 -5.30 -13.45 3.77
C ALA A 19 -6.03 -14.77 3.48
N ASP A 20 -6.24 -15.60 4.50
CA ASP A 20 -7.02 -16.84 4.37
C ASP A 20 -8.49 -16.56 4.01
N ALA A 21 -9.13 -15.61 4.69
CA ALA A 21 -10.51 -15.23 4.39
C ALA A 21 -10.67 -14.65 2.98
N ARG A 22 -9.72 -13.83 2.53
CA ARG A 22 -9.68 -13.24 1.18
C ARG A 22 -9.46 -14.28 0.09
N SER A 23 -8.54 -15.22 0.30
CA SER A 23 -8.30 -16.30 -0.67
C SER A 23 -9.53 -17.20 -0.88
N GLN A 24 -10.39 -17.29 0.13
CA GLN A 24 -11.62 -18.09 0.10
C GLN A 24 -12.88 -17.26 -0.20
N GLY A 25 -12.76 -15.94 -0.41
CA GLY A 25 -13.89 -15.04 -0.63
C GLY A 25 -14.93 -15.07 0.49
N ARG A 26 -14.51 -15.17 1.76
CA ARG A 26 -15.41 -15.31 2.91
C ARG A 26 -15.75 -13.98 3.55
N GLY A 27 -17.00 -13.85 4.00
CA GLY A 27 -17.48 -12.69 4.75
C GLY A 27 -17.35 -11.41 3.93
N PHE A 28 -16.78 -10.36 4.52
CA PHE A 28 -16.53 -9.09 3.84
C PHE A 28 -15.71 -9.24 2.55
N TRP A 29 -14.84 -10.26 2.44
CA TRP A 29 -14.02 -10.46 1.25
C TRP A 29 -14.78 -11.00 0.03
N ALA A 30 -16.06 -11.36 0.19
CA ALA A 30 -16.95 -11.61 -0.94
C ALA A 30 -17.44 -10.31 -1.62
N ASP A 31 -17.30 -9.17 -0.94
CA ASP A 31 -17.75 -7.87 -1.44
C ASP A 31 -16.78 -7.35 -2.53
N PRO A 32 -17.26 -7.06 -3.75
CA PRO A 32 -16.44 -6.47 -4.81
C PRO A 32 -15.78 -5.15 -4.41
N ALA A 33 -16.33 -4.40 -3.45
CA ALA A 33 -15.74 -3.17 -2.94
C ALA A 33 -14.38 -3.41 -2.24
N LEU A 34 -14.15 -4.61 -1.71
CA LEU A 34 -12.91 -5.01 -1.02
C LEU A 34 -12.00 -5.89 -1.89
N SER A 35 -12.31 -6.00 -3.19
CA SER A 35 -11.43 -6.70 -4.13
C SER A 35 -10.08 -6.01 -4.25
N VAL A 36 -9.04 -6.81 -4.50
CA VAL A 36 -7.71 -6.31 -4.78
C VAL A 36 -7.71 -5.65 -6.16
N ARG A 37 -7.19 -4.43 -6.23
CA ARG A 37 -7.03 -3.65 -7.47
C ARG A 37 -5.61 -3.79 -7.99
N ASP A 38 -5.47 -3.69 -9.31
CA ASP A 38 -4.15 -3.45 -9.92
C ASP A 38 -3.76 -1.96 -9.82
N THR A 39 -2.62 -1.60 -10.38
CA THR A 39 -2.06 -0.24 -10.33
C THR A 39 -2.49 0.65 -11.48
N HIS A 40 -3.47 0.23 -12.30
CA HIS A 40 -3.85 1.00 -13.48
C HIS A 40 -4.62 2.27 -13.07
N PRO A 41 -4.13 3.47 -13.45
CA PRO A 41 -4.64 4.71 -12.89
C PRO A 41 -6.11 4.96 -13.23
N ASP A 42 -6.55 4.64 -14.44
CA ASP A 42 -7.96 4.81 -14.86
C ASP A 42 -8.93 3.93 -14.05
N GLY A 43 -8.50 2.72 -13.68
CA GLY A 43 -9.27 1.83 -12.83
C GLY A 43 -9.33 2.34 -11.40
N LEU A 44 -8.19 2.78 -10.86
CA LEU A 44 -8.09 3.32 -9.50
C LEU A 44 -8.82 4.65 -9.33
N ALA A 45 -8.85 5.51 -10.36
CA ALA A 45 -9.59 6.78 -10.35
C ALA A 45 -11.08 6.60 -9.99
N GLN A 46 -11.68 5.46 -10.35
CA GLN A 46 -13.07 5.13 -10.03
C GLN A 46 -13.31 4.85 -8.53
N HIS A 47 -12.24 4.70 -7.76
CA HIS A 47 -12.26 4.34 -6.34
C HIS A 47 -11.65 5.41 -5.43
N VAL A 48 -11.28 6.57 -5.97
CA VAL A 48 -10.78 7.70 -5.17
C VAL A 48 -11.80 8.09 -4.09
N GLY A 49 -11.31 8.41 -2.90
CA GLY A 49 -12.15 8.72 -1.73
C GLY A 49 -12.68 7.47 -1.03
N SER A 50 -11.97 6.35 -1.13
CA SER A 50 -12.32 5.12 -0.43
C SER A 50 -11.09 4.31 0.01
N VAL A 51 -11.30 3.33 0.89
CA VAL A 51 -10.26 2.39 1.30
C VAL A 51 -10.07 1.34 0.22
N GLN A 52 -8.84 1.19 -0.28
CA GLN A 52 -8.51 0.22 -1.32
C GLN A 52 -7.35 -0.67 -0.91
N LEU A 53 -7.31 -1.87 -1.50
CA LEU A 53 -6.16 -2.77 -1.50
C LEU A 53 -5.60 -2.78 -2.91
N VAL A 54 -4.38 -2.31 -3.09
CA VAL A 54 -3.74 -2.21 -4.41
C VAL A 54 -2.53 -3.13 -4.45
N GLU A 55 -2.42 -3.94 -5.49
CA GLU A 55 -1.28 -4.82 -5.74
C GLU A 55 -0.54 -4.43 -7.01
N GLY A 56 0.78 -4.43 -6.94
CA GLY A 56 1.62 -4.21 -8.10
C GLY A 56 3.09 -4.43 -7.80
N ARG A 57 3.92 -4.33 -8.85
CA ARG A 57 5.37 -4.30 -8.72
C ARG A 57 5.82 -2.84 -8.63
N VAL A 58 6.57 -2.50 -7.60
CA VAL A 58 7.21 -1.18 -7.49
C VAL A 58 8.25 -1.07 -8.59
N LEU A 59 8.13 -0.07 -9.44
CA LEU A 59 9.08 0.18 -10.53
C LEU A 59 10.25 1.05 -10.08
N GLU A 60 9.98 2.01 -9.19
CA GLU A 60 10.98 2.91 -8.65
C GLU A 60 10.65 3.21 -7.19
N ALA A 61 11.67 3.19 -6.31
CA ALA A 61 11.51 3.61 -4.92
C ALA A 61 12.48 4.76 -4.60
N THR A 62 11.95 5.97 -4.46
CA THR A 62 12.78 7.19 -4.35
C THR A 62 12.59 7.87 -3.00
N ARG A 63 13.69 8.08 -2.29
CA ARG A 63 13.76 8.92 -1.09
C ARG A 63 14.21 10.33 -1.45
N LEU A 64 13.36 11.31 -1.18
CA LEU A 64 13.69 12.72 -1.40
C LEU A 64 14.58 13.27 -0.28
N ARG A 65 15.21 14.43 -0.53
CA ARG A 65 16.00 15.16 0.49
C ARG A 65 15.17 15.57 1.71
N SER A 66 13.86 15.68 1.57
CA SER A 66 12.94 15.94 2.68
C SER A 66 12.73 14.73 3.60
N GLY A 67 13.22 13.54 3.22
CA GLY A 67 12.97 12.27 3.90
C GLY A 67 11.69 11.57 3.45
N ARG A 68 10.85 12.19 2.62
CA ARG A 68 9.69 11.52 2.02
C ARG A 68 10.14 10.38 1.10
N VAL A 69 9.45 9.25 1.16
CA VAL A 69 9.66 8.14 0.24
C VAL A 69 8.45 7.99 -0.67
N TYR A 70 8.71 7.81 -1.96
CA TYR A 70 7.72 7.52 -2.99
C TYR A 70 8.02 6.15 -3.60
N LEU A 71 6.99 5.30 -3.70
CA LEU A 71 7.03 4.04 -4.44
C LEU A 71 6.14 4.21 -5.67
N ASN A 72 6.75 4.27 -6.85
CA ASN A 72 6.06 4.50 -8.12
C ASN A 72 5.79 3.17 -8.82
N PHE A 73 4.62 3.04 -9.45
CA PHE A 73 4.19 1.81 -10.12
C PHE A 73 4.02 1.98 -11.64
N GLY A 74 4.31 3.18 -12.17
CA GLY A 74 4.37 3.47 -13.59
C GLY A 74 5.64 4.26 -13.94
N ALA A 75 5.71 4.70 -15.20
CA ALA A 75 6.83 5.50 -15.70
C ALA A 75 6.62 7.01 -15.52
N ASP A 76 5.37 7.44 -15.28
CA ASP A 76 5.02 8.84 -15.10
C ASP A 76 4.29 9.03 -13.76
N TYR A 77 5.08 9.39 -12.74
CA TYR A 77 4.64 9.67 -11.37
C TYR A 77 3.55 10.75 -11.26
N ARG A 78 3.27 11.50 -12.33
CA ARG A 78 2.23 12.55 -12.33
C ARG A 78 0.84 12.00 -12.63
N THR A 79 0.77 10.77 -13.12
CA THR A 79 -0.48 10.14 -13.58
C THR A 79 -0.63 8.71 -13.08
N ASP A 80 0.47 8.03 -12.76
CA ASP A 80 0.43 6.66 -12.27
C ASP A 80 0.00 6.54 -10.81
N PHE A 81 -0.19 5.29 -10.38
CA PHE A 81 -0.39 4.99 -8.98
C PHE A 81 0.90 5.13 -8.20
N THR A 82 0.83 5.83 -7.07
CA THR A 82 1.97 6.08 -6.19
C THR A 82 1.64 5.76 -4.73
N VAL A 83 2.59 5.17 -4.01
CA VAL A 83 2.56 5.09 -2.54
C VAL A 83 3.53 6.08 -1.95
N MET A 84 3.12 6.77 -0.88
CA MET A 84 3.96 7.78 -0.24
C MET A 84 4.05 7.57 1.27
N ILE A 85 5.25 7.70 1.82
CA ILE A 85 5.56 7.65 3.25
C ILE A 85 6.16 9.00 3.65
N GLU A 86 5.56 9.66 4.65
CA GLU A 86 6.10 10.92 5.16
C GLU A 86 7.40 10.65 5.94
N ALA A 87 8.30 11.64 5.96
CA ALA A 87 9.60 11.52 6.63
C ALA A 87 9.47 11.16 8.13
N ALA A 88 8.39 11.59 8.79
CA ALA A 88 8.11 11.29 10.19
C ALA A 88 7.74 9.82 10.43
N ASP A 89 7.22 9.12 9.42
CA ASP A 89 6.72 7.75 9.53
C ASP A 89 7.79 6.72 9.15
N GLU A 90 8.77 7.10 8.33
CA GLU A 90 9.87 6.23 7.89
C GLU A 90 10.57 5.46 9.04
N PRO A 91 10.86 6.06 10.22
CA PRO A 91 11.46 5.33 11.34
C PRO A 91 10.66 4.10 11.79
N ALA A 92 9.33 4.10 11.66
CA ALA A 92 8.49 2.96 12.02
C ALA A 92 8.73 1.76 11.10
N PHE A 93 8.99 2.00 9.81
CA PHE A 93 9.32 0.95 8.83
C PHE A 93 10.69 0.36 9.13
N GLN A 94 11.68 1.22 9.35
CA GLN A 94 13.06 0.80 9.68
C GLN A 94 13.11 -0.03 10.97
N ALA A 95 12.37 0.38 12.01
CA ALA A 95 12.27 -0.36 13.26
C ALA A 95 11.64 -1.76 13.10
N ALA A 96 10.80 -1.95 12.07
CA ALA A 96 10.25 -3.25 11.69
C ALA A 96 11.15 -4.04 10.72
N GLY A 97 12.36 -3.55 10.42
CA GLY A 97 13.30 -4.18 9.50
C GLY A 97 12.91 -4.05 8.03
N LEU A 98 12.02 -3.09 7.70
CA LEU A 98 11.59 -2.81 6.34
C LEU A 98 12.16 -1.47 5.89
N ASP A 99 13.10 -1.48 4.95
CA ASP A 99 13.53 -0.26 4.26
C ASP A 99 12.62 -0.03 3.04
N PRO A 100 11.81 1.04 3.00
CA PRO A 100 10.91 1.28 1.88
C PRO A 100 11.63 1.41 0.54
N VAL A 101 12.86 1.91 0.51
CA VAL A 101 13.65 2.03 -0.74
C VAL A 101 14.05 0.66 -1.28
N ALA A 102 14.23 -0.34 -0.40
CA ALA A 102 14.51 -1.72 -0.80
C ALA A 102 13.29 -2.45 -1.41
N LEU A 103 12.13 -1.79 -1.47
CA LEU A 103 10.94 -2.32 -2.14
C LEU A 103 10.97 -2.15 -3.66
N GLU A 104 11.93 -1.41 -4.22
CA GLU A 104 12.09 -1.33 -5.67
C GLU A 104 12.18 -2.73 -6.27
N THR A 105 11.50 -2.94 -7.40
CA THR A 105 11.33 -4.23 -8.10
C THR A 105 10.51 -5.29 -7.36
N ARG A 106 10.11 -5.08 -6.10
CA ARG A 106 9.30 -6.04 -5.34
C ARG A 106 7.83 -5.94 -5.73
N ARG A 107 7.15 -7.08 -5.76
CA ARG A 107 5.68 -7.12 -5.79
C ARG A 107 5.15 -6.91 -4.38
N ILE A 108 4.26 -5.93 -4.20
CA ILE A 108 3.66 -5.62 -2.90
C ILE A 108 2.15 -5.47 -3.00
N ARG A 109 1.47 -5.67 -1.87
CA ARG A 109 0.09 -5.23 -1.63
C ARG A 109 0.12 -4.08 -0.63
N VAL A 110 -0.49 -2.96 -0.99
CA VAL A 110 -0.66 -1.81 -0.10
C VAL A 110 -2.13 -1.62 0.25
N ARG A 111 -2.41 -1.18 1.47
CA ARG A 111 -3.77 -0.84 1.93
C ARG A 111 -3.82 0.57 2.47
N GLY A 112 -4.82 1.34 2.05
CA GLY A 112 -4.98 2.70 2.53
C GLY A 112 -6.14 3.42 1.90
N TRP A 113 -6.29 4.68 2.28
CA TRP A 113 -7.22 5.59 1.65
C TRP A 113 -6.65 6.06 0.32
N LEU A 114 -7.40 5.87 -0.76
CA LEU A 114 -7.00 6.28 -2.10
C LEU A 114 -7.38 7.74 -2.33
N GLU A 115 -6.37 8.58 -2.58
CA GLU A 115 -6.48 10.01 -2.85
C GLU A 115 -6.16 10.29 -4.32
N ASP A 116 -6.54 11.47 -4.81
CA ASP A 116 -6.10 11.99 -6.11
C ASP A 116 -5.11 13.14 -5.87
N GLN A 117 -3.81 12.83 -5.95
CA GLN A 117 -2.72 13.79 -5.75
C GLN A 117 -1.58 13.48 -6.72
N ASN A 118 -1.60 14.15 -7.88
CA ASN A 118 -0.74 13.83 -9.03
C ASN A 118 -0.96 12.40 -9.54
N GLY A 119 -2.24 12.00 -9.67
CA GLY A 119 -2.64 10.62 -9.92
C GLY A 119 -3.12 9.92 -8.64
N PRO A 120 -3.64 8.68 -8.77
CA PRO A 120 -4.10 7.91 -7.62
C PRO A 120 -2.96 7.66 -6.63
N MET A 121 -3.15 8.02 -5.36
CA MET A 121 -2.13 7.92 -4.33
C MET A 121 -2.64 7.25 -3.07
N ILE A 122 -1.82 6.39 -2.46
CA ILE A 122 -2.03 5.94 -1.08
C ILE A 122 -0.89 6.44 -0.20
N ARG A 123 -1.23 7.21 0.84
CA ARG A 123 -0.30 7.57 1.92
C ARG A 123 -0.36 6.52 3.02
N ILE A 124 0.80 6.09 3.51
CA ILE A 124 0.92 5.11 4.59
C ILE A 124 1.89 5.61 5.66
N ASP A 125 1.64 5.17 6.89
CA ASP A 125 2.25 5.68 8.13
C ASP A 125 2.88 4.58 9.00
N HIS A 126 2.65 3.30 8.67
CA HIS A 126 3.23 2.15 9.39
C HIS A 126 3.40 0.93 8.47
N PRO A 127 4.36 0.03 8.78
CA PRO A 127 4.76 -1.07 7.89
C PRO A 127 3.65 -2.07 7.58
N GLU A 128 2.70 -2.28 8.49
CA GLU A 128 1.59 -3.24 8.31
C GLU A 128 0.58 -2.78 7.25
N ARG A 129 0.73 -1.56 6.71
CA ARG A 129 0.02 -1.13 5.49
C ARG A 129 0.59 -1.76 4.21
N ILE A 130 1.74 -2.43 4.27
CA ILE A 130 2.36 -3.15 3.17
C ILE A 130 2.42 -4.65 3.49
N GLU A 131 2.11 -5.49 2.51
CA GLU A 131 2.53 -6.89 2.47
C GLU A 131 3.47 -7.10 1.28
N ILE A 132 4.67 -7.65 1.49
CA ILE A 132 5.54 -8.08 0.41
C ILE A 132 5.02 -9.42 -0.11
N LEU A 133 4.76 -9.50 -1.41
CA LEU A 133 4.25 -10.70 -2.05
C LEU A 133 5.41 -11.55 -2.59
N ALA A 134 5.19 -12.85 -2.67
CA ALA A 134 6.03 -13.73 -3.46
C ALA A 134 5.80 -13.44 -4.95
N ASP A 135 6.86 -13.59 -5.74
CA ASP A 135 6.78 -13.60 -7.20
C ASP A 135 6.18 -14.91 -7.74
#